data_AF-A0A949Z8X3-F1
#
_entry.id   AF-A0A949Z8X3-F1
#
_cell.length_a   1.000
_cell.length_b   1.000
_cell.length_c   1.000
_cell.angle_alpha   90.00
_cell.angle_beta   90.00
_cell.angle_gamma   90.00
#
_symmetry.space_group_name_H-M   'P 1'
#
loop_
_entity.id
_entity.type
_entity.pdbx_description
1 polymer ?
#
loop_
_entity_poly.entity_id
_entity_poly.type
_entity_poly.pdbx_seq_one_letter_code
_entity_poly.pdbx_strand_id
1 'polypeptide(L)' 'MTGIPGGRHGFACQDCGEVRWLNQGLLHLRWLRDREHVVREVAQHSSSGLDTWMDEGLAFLDEHRGHDVIVVSE' A
#
# COMPACT_ATOMS: atom_id res chain seq x y z
N MET A 1 16.88 4.82 -7.89
CA MET A 1 15.96 4.08 -8.78
C MET A 1 16.43 2.64 -8.85
N THR A 2 15.86 1.76 -8.05
CA THR A 2 16.19 0.32 -8.06
C THR A 2 14.89 -0.48 -7.98
N GLY A 3 14.17 -0.52 -9.10
CA GLY A 3 13.14 -1.54 -9.34
C GLY A 3 13.81 -2.74 -10.01
N ILE A 4 13.84 -3.87 -9.31
CA ILE A 4 14.27 -5.16 -9.88
C ILE A 4 13.22 -5.58 -10.93
N PRO A 5 13.61 -6.05 -12.13
CA PRO A 5 12.65 -6.62 -13.06
C PRO A 5 12.22 -8.01 -12.56
N GLY A 6 10.94 -8.19 -12.26
CA GLY A 6 10.35 -9.51 -12.01
C GLY A 6 9.28 -9.51 -10.94
N GLY A 7 8.06 -9.12 -11.32
CA GLY A 7 6.84 -9.41 -10.59
C GLY A 7 6.01 -8.18 -10.22
N ARG A 8 4.69 -8.37 -10.11
CA ARG A 8 3.78 -7.35 -9.57
C ARG A 8 3.72 -7.51 -8.06
N HIS A 9 3.63 -6.40 -7.34
CA HIS A 9 3.44 -6.42 -5.88
C HIS A 9 2.17 -5.66 -5.51
N GLY A 10 1.49 -6.12 -4.45
CA GLY A 10 0.20 -5.57 -4.09
C GLY A 10 -0.23 -5.87 -2.66
N PHE A 11 -1.38 -5.33 -2.29
CA PHE A 11 -2.10 -5.71 -1.09
C PHE A 11 -3.18 -6.73 -1.43
N ALA A 12 -3.36 -7.73 -0.57
CA ALA A 12 -4.44 -8.70 -0.66
C ALA A 12 -5.16 -8.78 0.68
N CYS A 13 -6.47 -8.55 0.67
CA CYS A 13 -7.33 -8.76 1.82
C CYS A 13 -7.69 -10.25 1.90
N GLN A 14 -7.34 -10.92 3.00
CA GLN A 14 -7.64 -12.33 3.21
C GLN A 14 -9.12 -12.58 3.53
N ASP A 15 -9.83 -11.58 4.06
CA ASP A 15 -11.25 -11.72 4.43
C ASP A 15 -12.19 -11.52 3.24
N CYS A 16 -11.88 -10.57 2.37
CA CYS A 16 -12.71 -10.24 1.20
C CYS A 16 -12.24 -10.93 -0.10
N GLY A 17 -10.97 -11.35 -0.16
CA GLY A 17 -10.34 -11.86 -1.37
C GLY A 17 -9.95 -10.79 -2.40
N GLU A 18 -10.08 -9.50 -2.07
CA GLU A 18 -9.70 -8.41 -2.97
C GLU A 18 -8.17 -8.24 -3.05
N VAL A 19 -7.66 -7.91 -4.23
CA VAL A 19 -6.24 -7.66 -4.49
C VAL A 19 -6.05 -6.35 -5.23
N ARG A 20 -5.17 -5.48 -4.72
CA ARG A 20 -4.72 -4.24 -5.37
C ARG A 20 -3.24 -4.35 -5.70
N TRP A 21 -2.93 -4.38 -6.99
CA TRP A 21 -1.54 -4.28 -7.48
C TRP A 21 -1.11 -2.82 -7.54
N LEU A 22 0.08 -2.52 -7.01
CA LEU A 22 0.62 -1.18 -6.90
C LEU A 22 1.95 -1.09 -7.65
N ASN A 23 2.23 0.05 -8.28
CA ASN A 23 3.43 0.25 -9.08
C ASN A 23 4.66 0.56 -8.19
N GLN A 24 4.97 -0.32 -7.24
CA GLN A 24 6.11 -0.22 -6.33
C GLN A 24 6.66 -1.58 -5.92
N GLY A 25 7.89 -1.58 -5.40
CA GLY A 25 8.54 -2.77 -4.87
C GLY A 25 7.95 -3.26 -3.55
N LEU A 26 8.12 -4.56 -3.30
CA LEU A 26 7.66 -5.26 -2.09
C LEU A 26 8.02 -4.54 -0.78
N LEU A 27 9.24 -3.97 -0.70
CA LEU A 27 9.70 -3.27 0.50
C LEU A 27 8.89 -1.99 0.77
N HIS A 28 8.52 -1.24 -0.26
CA HIS A 28 7.71 -0.03 -0.11
C HIS A 28 6.29 -0.37 0.34
N LEU A 29 5.71 -1.44 -0.20
CA LEU A 29 4.35 -1.86 0.19
C LEU A 29 4.29 -2.38 1.63
N ARG A 30 5.29 -3.18 2.04
CA ARG A 30 5.42 -3.59 3.45
C ARG A 30 5.57 -2.38 4.36
N TRP A 31 6.42 -1.44 3.99
CA TRP A 31 6.60 -0.21 4.76
C TRP A 31 5.30 0.58 4.87
N LEU A 32 4.57 0.76 3.76
CA LEU A 32 3.30 1.49 3.76
C LEU A 32 2.27 0.84 4.68
N ARG A 33 2.09 -0.48 4.61
CA ARG A 33 1.19 -1.22 5.50
C ARG A 33 1.60 -1.07 6.97
N ASP A 34 2.87 -1.29 7.27
CA ASP A 34 3.36 -1.27 8.66
C ASP A 34 3.35 0.15 9.26
N ARG A 35 3.42 1.19 8.40
CA ARG A 35 3.45 2.61 8.79
C ARG A 35 2.22 3.38 8.35
N GLU A 36 1.11 2.69 8.08
CA GLU A 36 -0.13 3.30 7.57
C GLU A 36 -0.55 4.53 8.40
N HIS A 37 -0.52 4.42 9.73
CA HIS A 37 -0.86 5.53 10.63
C HIS A 37 0.02 6.76 10.40
N VAL A 38 1.33 6.61 10.21
CA VAL A 38 2.24 7.73 9.94
C VAL A 38 1.91 8.37 8.61
N VAL A 39 1.69 7.56 7.57
CA VAL A 39 1.41 8.07 6.23
C VAL A 39 0.07 8.81 6.20
N ARG A 40 -0.93 8.38 7.00
CA ARG A 40 -2.19 9.13 7.20
C ARG A 40 -1.95 10.51 7.83
N GLU A 41 -1.14 10.59 8.89
CA GLU A 41 -0.82 11.89 9.50
C GLU A 41 -0.10 12.81 8.51
N VAL A 42 0.84 12.26 7.74
CA VAL A 42 1.52 13.01 6.67
C VAL A 42 0.52 13.47 5.60
N ALA A 43 -0.41 12.62 5.16
CA ALA A 43 -1.43 12.98 4.19
C ALA A 43 -2.30 14.14 4.66
N GLN A 44 -2.65 14.19 5.95
CA GLN A 44 -3.47 15.26 6.53
C GLN A 44 -2.75 16.60 6.61
N HIS A 45 -1.42 16.59 6.75
CA HIS A 45 -0.63 17.80 7.00
C HIS A 45 0.24 18.23 5.83
N SER A 46 0.41 17.38 4.81
CA SER A 46 1.18 17.68 3.61
C SER A 46 0.39 18.57 2.66
N SER A 47 0.94 19.74 2.33
CA SER A 47 0.37 20.63 1.30
C SER A 47 0.60 20.10 -0.12
N SER A 48 1.51 19.15 -0.32
CA SER A 48 1.88 18.59 -1.63
C SER A 48 1.23 17.24 -1.94
N GLY A 49 0.45 16.68 -1.01
CA GLY A 49 -0.12 15.33 -1.15
C GLY A 49 0.91 14.22 -0.99
N LEU A 50 0.55 13.01 -1.44
CA LEU A 50 1.41 11.83 -1.48
C LEU A 50 1.63 11.38 -2.94
N ASP A 51 2.60 10.50 -3.15
CA ASP A 51 2.71 9.80 -4.42
C ASP A 51 1.47 8.93 -4.66
N THR A 52 1.01 8.83 -5.90
CA THR A 52 -0.23 8.10 -6.27
C THR A 52 -0.29 6.67 -5.72
N TRP A 53 0.82 5.93 -5.71
CA TRP A 53 0.84 4.56 -5.17
C TRP A 53 0.60 4.52 -3.66
N MET A 54 0.98 5.58 -2.93
CA MET A 54 0.71 5.70 -1.50
C MET A 54 -0.76 6.02 -1.26
N ASP A 55 -1.34 6.94 -2.05
CA ASP A 55 -2.76 7.27 -1.96
C ASP A 55 -3.64 6.05 -2.26
N GLU A 56 -3.37 5.33 -3.35
CA GLU A 56 -4.09 4.11 -3.72
C GLU A 56 -3.92 3.00 -2.67
N GLY A 57 -2.70 2.84 -2.14
CA GLY A 57 -2.41 1.89 -1.10
C GLY A 57 -3.10 2.22 0.22
N LEU A 58 -3.12 3.50 0.63
CA LEU A 58 -3.82 3.96 1.82
C LEU A 58 -5.33 3.82 1.69
N ALA A 59 -5.91 4.15 0.53
CA ALA A 59 -7.33 3.96 0.28
C ALA A 59 -7.72 2.49 0.46
N PHE A 60 -6.95 1.57 -0.12
CA PHE A 60 -7.19 0.14 0.05
C PHE A 60 -7.11 -0.29 1.53
N LEU A 61 -6.09 0.16 2.26
CA LEU A 61 -5.93 -0.16 3.69
C LEU A 61 -7.06 0.44 4.55
N ASP A 62 -7.57 1.61 4.20
CA ASP A 62 -8.69 2.25 4.90
C ASP A 62 -10.02 1.53 4.67
N GLU A 63 -10.31 1.19 3.41
CA GLU A 63 -11.50 0.40 3.02
C GLU A 63 -11.54 -0.97 3.71
N HIS A 64 -10.36 -1.52 4.02
CA HIS A 64 -10.19 -2.84 4.64
C HIS A 64 -9.76 -2.75 6.11
N ARG A 65 -10.00 -1.63 6.79
CA ARG A 65 -9.68 -1.48 8.20
C ARG A 65 -10.45 -2.51 9.04
N GLY A 66 -9.69 -3.33 9.77
CA GLY A 66 -10.23 -4.43 10.57
C GLY A 66 -10.21 -5.79 9.88
N HIS A 67 -9.78 -5.86 8.62
CA HIS A 67 -9.48 -7.10 7.91
C HIS A 67 -7.99 -7.45 7.97
N ASP A 68 -7.67 -8.73 7.70
CA ASP A 68 -6.29 -9.18 7.53
C ASP A 68 -5.80 -8.85 6.11
N VAL A 69 -4.90 -7.87 6.01
CA VAL A 69 -4.29 -7.43 4.75
C VAL A 69 -2.81 -7.82 4.70
N ILE A 70 -2.44 -8.62 3.70
CA ILE A 70 -1.07 -9.07 3.45
C ILE A 70 -0.48 -8.43 2.21
N VAL A 71 0.86 -8.42 2.13
CA VAL A 71 1.58 -8.00 0.92
C VAL A 71 1.89 -9.23 0.07
N VAL A 72 1.48 -9.20 -1.20
CA VAL A 72 1.64 -10.30 -2.14
C VAL A 72 2.56 -9.94 -3.31
N SER A 73 3.10 -10.97 -3.95
CA SER A 73 3.90 -10.88 -5.17
C SER A 73 3.40 -11.90 -6.18
N GLU A 74 3.47 -11.55 -7.46
CA GLU A 74 3.18 -12.43 -8.61
C GLU A 74 4.38 -12.47 -9.55
#